data_AF-A0AAT9HG76-F1
#
_entry.id   AF-A0AAT9HG76-F1
#
_cell.length_a   1.000
_cell.length_b   1.000
_cell.length_c   1.000
_cell.angle_alpha   90.00
_cell.angle_beta   90.00
_cell.angle_gamma   90.00
#
_symmetry.space_group_name_H-M   'P 1'
#
loop_
_entity.id
_entity.type
_entity.pdbx_description
1 polymer ?
#
loop_
_entity_poly.entity_id
_entity_poly.type
_entity_poly.pdbx_seq_one_letter_code
_entity_poly.pdbx_strand_id
1 'polypeptide(L)'
;MDWTLKGSADGENWQTLDTRSGESFGERFQTKTYDLAETAEFKHWRLDFTRNNGAGDALQLADIQLSTGIADPIPEDMLSLVDSGPAGSPTAKADAGFTGTRALRYAGRHTAEGRAYSYNKVFDVHVKVDPRTELSYKIFPWMSDRELDYDATNVAVDLAFTDGTYLSDLRATDQHGFPLSPRGQGDSKVLYVNQWNSVRSSVGSVAAGKTVDRILVAYDSPRGDQVPRLAGRRGAEAGGTRAAGGPSLRLRADDPGHQLQRRLLARQQLPATAVPHGFNFWTPVTNAGSTSWLYDYASGNNDDNLTTIQAFSASHEPSPWMGDRQTFQVMPSAASGTPATGREARELPFRHENETARPYYYGVRFENGVKAEMAPTDHAAMMRFTYPGDDASVLFDNVTDEAGLTLDRENGTFTGYSDVKSGGSTGATRLFVHGEFDKKVTDGAANGVKGHLRFDAGKDRTVTLRLATSLISVDQAKDNLRQEIGKRTSFDQVKRDARKQWDRILGKVEVEGATRDQLTTLYSSLYRLYLYPNAGHEKVDGTYRYASPFSKAVGADTPTHTGAKIVDGKVYVNNGFWDTYRTTWPAYSFLTPAKAGELVDGFVQHYKDGGWTSRWSSPATPT
;
A
#
# COMPACT_ATOMS: atom_id res chain seq x y z
N MET A 1 -12.91 19.39 -31.97
CA MET A 1 -11.53 19.30 -31.47
C MET A 1 -10.63 19.11 -32.66
N ASP A 2 -9.50 19.80 -32.67
CA ASP A 2 -8.51 19.71 -33.73
C ASP A 2 -7.19 19.27 -33.11
N TRP A 3 -6.55 18.28 -33.71
CA TRP A 3 -5.31 17.72 -33.21
C TRP A 3 -4.38 17.26 -34.33
N THR A 4 -3.08 17.26 -34.03
CA THR A 4 -2.01 16.83 -34.92
C THR A 4 -1.11 15.83 -34.20
N LEU A 5 -0.93 14.65 -34.78
CA LEU A 5 0.00 13.64 -34.29
C LEU A 5 1.35 13.79 -35.01
N LYS A 6 2.45 13.77 -34.26
CA LYS A 6 3.82 13.88 -34.75
C LYS A 6 4.71 12.77 -34.20
N GLY A 7 5.67 12.32 -35.00
CA GLY A 7 6.72 11.38 -34.62
C GLY A 7 8.10 12.01 -34.75
N SER A 8 9.05 11.57 -33.91
CA SER A 8 10.45 12.01 -33.96
C SER A 8 11.40 10.87 -33.58
N ALA A 9 12.55 10.80 -34.25
CA ALA A 9 13.59 9.83 -33.94
C ALA A 9 14.53 10.29 -32.81
N ASP A 10 14.66 11.60 -32.61
CA ASP A 10 15.63 12.25 -31.72
C ASP A 10 14.99 13.16 -30.65
N GLY A 11 13.69 13.43 -30.75
CA GLY A 11 12.95 14.33 -29.86
C GLY A 11 13.05 15.82 -30.25
N GLU A 12 13.85 16.16 -31.25
CA GLU A 12 14.10 17.54 -31.70
C GLU A 12 13.44 17.81 -33.06
N ASN A 13 13.58 16.87 -34.00
CA ASN A 13 13.04 16.96 -35.35
C ASN A 13 11.72 16.19 -35.45
N TRP A 14 10.61 16.90 -35.67
CA TRP A 14 9.26 16.31 -35.62
C TRP A 14 8.64 16.24 -37.01
N GLN A 15 8.21 15.04 -37.40
CA GLN A 15 7.43 14.77 -38.60
C GLN A 15 5.95 14.67 -38.25
N THR A 16 5.09 15.38 -38.98
CA THR A 16 3.63 15.22 -38.85
C THR A 16 3.18 13.91 -39.48
N LEU A 17 2.43 13.11 -38.72
CA LEU A 17 1.93 11.78 -39.11
C LEU A 17 0.43 11.79 -39.40
N ASP A 18 -0.35 12.60 -38.68
CA ASP A 18 -1.78 12.77 -38.92
C ASP A 18 -2.26 14.15 -38.45
N THR A 19 -3.34 14.63 -39.03
CA THR A 19 -4.05 15.84 -38.60
C THR A 19 -5.53 15.64 -38.77
N ARG A 20 -6.28 15.82 -37.68
CA ARG A 20 -7.74 15.77 -37.68
C ARG A 20 -8.31 17.08 -37.19
N SER A 21 -9.43 17.47 -37.78
CA SER A 21 -10.11 18.73 -37.49
C SER A 21 -11.61 18.49 -37.33
N GLY A 22 -12.24 19.23 -36.43
CA GLY A 22 -13.69 19.14 -36.22
C GLY A 22 -14.16 17.89 -35.47
N GLU A 23 -13.27 17.18 -34.78
CA GLU A 23 -13.61 15.97 -34.04
C GLU A 23 -14.49 16.27 -32.82
N SER A 24 -15.65 15.64 -32.73
CA SER A 24 -16.56 15.77 -31.58
C SER A 24 -16.79 14.41 -30.90
N PHE A 25 -16.96 14.43 -29.58
CA PHE A 25 -17.32 13.26 -28.79
C PHE A 25 -18.72 13.48 -28.24
N GLY A 26 -19.68 12.63 -28.63
CA GLY A 26 -21.10 12.80 -28.33
C GLY A 26 -21.48 12.37 -26.91
N GLU A 27 -20.65 11.55 -26.28
CA GLU A 27 -20.90 10.97 -24.95
C GLU A 27 -19.64 11.01 -24.09
N ARG A 28 -19.80 10.97 -22.76
CA ARG A 28 -18.68 10.81 -21.83
C ARG A 28 -18.05 9.44 -22.02
N PHE A 29 -16.72 9.37 -21.97
CA PHE A 29 -15.92 8.15 -22.17
C PHE A 29 -16.05 7.50 -23.56
N GLN A 30 -16.54 8.23 -24.57
CA GLN A 30 -16.54 7.72 -25.95
C GLN A 30 -15.10 7.56 -26.46
N THR A 31 -14.74 6.33 -26.85
CA THR A 31 -13.48 6.05 -27.55
C THR A 31 -13.65 6.27 -29.05
N LYS A 32 -12.76 7.05 -29.67
CA LYS A 32 -12.62 7.13 -31.13
C LYS A 32 -11.26 6.58 -31.55
N THR A 33 -11.24 5.82 -32.63
CA THR A 33 -10.02 5.24 -33.21
C THR A 33 -9.68 5.98 -34.49
N TYR A 34 -8.40 6.30 -34.66
CA TYR A 34 -7.87 7.00 -35.82
C TYR A 34 -6.70 6.21 -36.38
N ASP A 35 -6.89 5.66 -37.57
CA ASP A 35 -5.83 4.92 -38.26
C ASP A 35 -4.89 5.88 -38.98
N LEU A 36 -3.59 5.62 -38.85
CA LEU A 36 -2.58 6.27 -39.68
C LEU A 36 -2.66 5.71 -41.10
N ALA A 37 -2.53 6.59 -42.09
CA ALA A 37 -2.52 6.18 -43.50
C ALA A 37 -1.34 5.27 -43.84
N GLU A 38 -0.22 5.42 -43.13
CA GLU A 38 1.01 4.64 -43.31
C GLU A 38 1.59 4.23 -41.94
N THR A 39 2.33 3.11 -41.92
CA THR A 39 3.03 2.68 -40.72
C THR A 39 4.14 3.67 -40.37
N ALA A 40 4.22 4.05 -39.10
CA ALA A 40 5.15 5.05 -38.60
C ALA A 40 6.02 4.45 -37.47
N GLU A 41 7.34 4.52 -37.62
CA GLU A 41 8.31 4.00 -36.66
C GLU A 41 9.12 5.16 -36.04
N PHE A 42 8.77 5.56 -34.83
CA PHE A 42 9.43 6.67 -34.12
C PHE A 42 9.66 6.33 -32.65
N LYS A 43 10.74 6.90 -32.08
CA LYS A 43 11.07 6.77 -30.65
C LYS A 43 10.28 7.73 -29.78
N HIS A 44 9.88 8.87 -30.33
CA HIS A 44 9.15 9.93 -29.64
C HIS A 44 7.88 10.27 -30.40
N TRP A 45 6.80 10.51 -29.66
CA TRP A 45 5.48 10.84 -30.20
C TRP A 45 4.95 12.11 -29.51
N ARG A 46 4.23 12.95 -30.25
CA ARG A 46 3.63 14.18 -29.74
C ARG A 46 2.25 14.37 -30.33
N LEU A 47 1.27 14.68 -29.49
CA LEU A 47 -0.08 14.98 -29.89
C LEU A 47 -0.41 16.43 -29.53
N ASP A 48 -0.48 17.28 -30.54
CA ASP A 48 -0.73 18.72 -30.38
C ASP A 48 -2.22 19.00 -30.56
N PHE A 49 -2.88 19.54 -29.54
CA PHE A 49 -4.27 19.98 -29.63
C PHE A 49 -4.33 21.48 -29.91
N THR A 50 -4.95 21.86 -31.02
CA THR A 50 -5.02 23.26 -31.47
C THR A 50 -6.41 23.88 -31.30
N ARG A 51 -7.43 23.06 -31.05
CA ARG A 51 -8.79 23.50 -30.73
C ARG A 51 -9.50 22.49 -29.83
N ASN A 52 -10.00 22.91 -28.68
CA ASN A 52 -10.95 22.12 -27.87
C ASN A 52 -12.40 22.47 -28.31
N ASN A 53 -13.39 21.61 -28.02
CA ASN A 53 -14.76 21.74 -28.54
C ASN A 53 -15.57 22.90 -27.90
N GLY A 54 -15.03 24.11 -27.82
CA GLY A 54 -15.67 25.29 -27.26
C GLY A 54 -15.65 25.37 -25.71
N ALA A 55 -14.87 24.51 -25.04
CA ALA A 55 -14.68 24.57 -23.59
C ALA A 55 -13.72 25.72 -23.23
N GLY A 56 -14.14 26.59 -22.31
CA GLY A 56 -13.42 27.83 -21.98
C GLY A 56 -12.28 27.69 -20.98
N ASP A 57 -12.11 26.53 -20.36
CA ASP A 57 -11.26 26.32 -19.19
C ASP A 57 -10.11 25.31 -19.44
N ALA A 58 -10.41 24.14 -20.00
CA ALA A 58 -9.39 23.11 -20.26
C ALA A 58 -9.80 22.13 -21.38
N LEU A 59 -8.81 21.43 -21.93
CA LEU A 59 -9.02 20.18 -22.65
C LEU A 59 -8.91 19.03 -21.65
N GLN A 60 -9.93 18.16 -21.59
CA GLN A 60 -9.91 16.95 -20.78
C GLN A 60 -9.97 15.74 -21.69
N LEU A 61 -9.01 14.83 -21.53
CA LEU A 61 -8.96 13.54 -22.21
C LEU A 61 -8.92 12.47 -21.13
N ALA A 62 -9.75 11.43 -21.29
CA ALA A 62 -9.77 10.32 -20.33
C ALA A 62 -8.54 9.43 -20.50
N ASP A 63 -8.16 9.13 -21.75
CA ASP A 63 -7.01 8.30 -22.10
C ASP A 63 -6.55 8.59 -23.54
N ILE A 64 -5.27 8.32 -23.86
CA ILE A 64 -4.71 8.32 -25.22
C ILE A 64 -3.88 7.05 -25.37
N GLN A 65 -4.24 6.22 -26.35
CA GLN A 65 -3.49 5.01 -26.67
C GLN A 65 -2.92 5.07 -28.09
N LEU A 66 -1.62 4.83 -28.23
CA LEU A 66 -0.99 4.54 -29.51
C LEU A 66 -1.01 3.03 -29.74
N SER A 67 -1.55 2.60 -30.88
CA SER A 67 -1.72 1.20 -31.26
C SER A 67 -1.20 1.00 -32.67
N THR A 68 -0.60 -0.16 -32.96
CA THR A 68 -0.17 -0.55 -34.31
C THR A 68 -1.34 -0.97 -35.20
N GLY A 69 -2.59 -0.65 -34.84
CA GLY A 69 -3.82 -1.21 -35.43
C GLY A 69 -4.04 -2.68 -35.06
N ILE A 70 -3.06 -3.29 -34.38
CA ILE A 70 -3.08 -4.65 -33.88
C ILE A 70 -2.91 -4.52 -32.37
N ALA A 71 -4.02 -4.59 -31.61
CA ALA A 71 -3.91 -5.01 -30.22
C ALA A 71 -3.11 -6.31 -30.26
N ASP A 72 -1.88 -6.35 -29.70
CA ASP A 72 -0.91 -7.45 -29.83
C ASP A 72 -1.63 -8.71 -30.26
N PRO A 73 -1.50 -9.15 -31.54
CA PRO A 73 -2.47 -10.06 -32.12
C PRO A 73 -2.53 -11.25 -31.19
N ILE A 74 -3.68 -11.40 -30.51
CA ILE A 74 -3.81 -12.48 -29.54
C ILE A 74 -3.58 -13.74 -30.35
N PRO A 75 -2.54 -14.52 -29.98
CA PRO A 75 -2.11 -15.60 -30.85
C PRO A 75 -3.30 -16.52 -31.16
N GLU A 76 -3.34 -17.05 -32.38
CA GLU A 76 -4.42 -17.98 -32.75
C GLU A 76 -4.40 -19.20 -31.83
N ASP A 77 -3.20 -19.69 -31.51
CA ASP A 77 -2.97 -20.74 -30.52
C ASP A 77 -2.79 -20.19 -29.11
N MET A 78 -3.11 -20.98 -28.09
CA MET A 78 -2.76 -20.64 -26.72
C MET A 78 -1.25 -20.77 -26.49
N LEU A 79 -0.55 -19.64 -26.34
CA LEU A 79 0.90 -19.56 -26.13
C LEU A 79 1.27 -19.03 -24.74
N SER A 80 2.52 -19.26 -24.34
CA SER A 80 3.13 -18.64 -23.16
C SER A 80 4.49 -18.05 -23.52
N LEU A 81 4.67 -16.74 -23.34
CA LEU A 81 5.84 -15.99 -23.79
C LEU A 81 6.25 -14.90 -22.80
N VAL A 82 7.52 -14.52 -22.78
CA VAL A 82 8.02 -13.44 -21.90
C VAL A 82 7.62 -12.08 -22.47
N ASP A 83 7.16 -11.18 -21.60
CA ASP A 83 6.54 -9.90 -21.92
C ASP A 83 6.88 -8.84 -20.84
N SER A 84 6.59 -7.56 -21.05
CA SER A 84 6.82 -6.46 -20.11
C SER A 84 6.00 -6.60 -18.82
N GLY A 85 4.69 -6.79 -18.94
CA GLY A 85 3.76 -6.73 -17.81
C GLY A 85 2.43 -6.11 -18.22
N PRO A 86 1.39 -6.15 -17.38
CA PRO A 86 0.09 -5.62 -17.78
C PRO A 86 0.24 -4.13 -18.13
N ALA A 87 -0.34 -3.72 -19.26
CA ALA A 87 -0.25 -2.34 -19.75
C ALA A 87 -0.88 -1.32 -18.79
N GLY A 88 -1.79 -1.77 -17.92
CA GLY A 88 -2.36 -0.96 -16.85
C GLY A 88 -3.08 -1.80 -15.80
N SER A 89 -3.01 -1.36 -14.55
CA SER A 89 -3.81 -1.86 -13.44
C SER A 89 -3.83 -0.80 -12.34
N PRO A 90 -4.96 -0.59 -11.63
CA PRO A 90 -4.99 0.28 -10.46
C PRO A 90 -4.04 -0.18 -9.33
N THR A 91 -3.54 -1.42 -9.38
CA THR A 91 -2.79 -2.06 -8.29
C THR A 91 -1.37 -2.49 -8.67
N ALA A 92 -0.94 -2.23 -9.91
CA ALA A 92 0.36 -2.69 -10.40
C ALA A 92 0.99 -1.67 -11.36
N LYS A 93 2.33 -1.59 -11.37
CA LYS A 93 3.07 -0.79 -12.34
C LYS A 93 2.75 -1.28 -13.75
N ALA A 94 2.47 -0.33 -14.64
CA ALA A 94 2.33 -0.61 -16.07
C ALA A 94 3.63 -1.22 -16.62
N ASP A 95 3.50 -2.17 -17.55
CA ASP A 95 4.62 -2.77 -18.27
C ASP A 95 5.68 -3.43 -17.37
N ALA A 96 5.26 -3.93 -16.20
CA ALA A 96 6.13 -4.67 -15.28
C ALA A 96 5.49 -5.97 -14.76
N GLY A 97 6.33 -6.95 -14.38
CA GLY A 97 5.85 -8.16 -13.70
C GLY A 97 5.40 -7.88 -12.26
N PHE A 98 4.93 -8.92 -11.56
CA PHE A 98 4.66 -8.78 -10.13
C PHE A 98 5.95 -8.52 -9.33
N THR A 99 7.03 -9.20 -9.71
CA THR A 99 8.39 -8.98 -9.20
C THR A 99 9.33 -8.77 -10.38
N GLY A 100 9.91 -7.58 -10.51
CA GLY A 100 10.82 -7.22 -11.61
C GLY A 100 10.11 -6.73 -12.87
N THR A 101 10.88 -6.46 -13.92
CA THR A 101 10.43 -5.71 -15.11
C THR A 101 9.85 -6.58 -16.23
N ARG A 102 9.69 -7.89 -16.01
CA ARG A 102 9.16 -8.83 -16.99
C ARG A 102 8.17 -9.80 -16.36
N ALA A 103 7.22 -10.27 -17.17
CA ALA A 103 6.26 -11.32 -16.81
C ALA A 103 6.16 -12.35 -17.93
N LEU A 104 5.74 -13.56 -17.60
CA LEU A 104 5.33 -14.55 -18.60
C LEU A 104 3.85 -14.35 -18.92
N ARG A 105 3.53 -13.91 -20.14
CA ARG A 105 2.16 -13.81 -20.63
C ARG A 105 1.65 -15.16 -21.12
N TYR A 106 0.46 -15.58 -20.70
CA TYR A 106 -0.36 -16.57 -21.39
C TYR A 106 -1.39 -15.83 -22.25
N ALA A 107 -1.51 -16.21 -23.51
CA ALA A 107 -2.45 -15.57 -24.43
C ALA A 107 -2.91 -16.52 -25.53
N GLY A 108 -4.15 -16.38 -25.97
CA GLY A 108 -4.69 -17.13 -27.10
C GLY A 108 -6.19 -16.91 -27.29
N ARG A 109 -6.78 -17.56 -28.29
CA ARG A 109 -8.21 -17.45 -28.60
C ARG A 109 -8.92 -18.76 -28.35
N HIS A 110 -10.08 -18.69 -27.69
CA HIS A 110 -10.99 -19.82 -27.59
C HIS A 110 -12.00 -19.77 -28.76
N THR A 111 -11.67 -20.41 -29.88
CA THR A 111 -12.50 -20.37 -31.09
C THR A 111 -13.59 -21.43 -31.16
N ALA A 112 -13.50 -22.47 -30.32
CA ALA A 112 -14.50 -23.52 -30.22
C ALA A 112 -15.74 -23.03 -29.45
N GLU A 113 -16.94 -23.41 -29.91
CA GLU A 113 -18.19 -23.18 -29.15
C GLU A 113 -18.26 -24.02 -27.86
N GLY A 114 -17.47 -25.10 -27.79
CA GLY A 114 -17.45 -26.07 -26.70
C GLY A 114 -16.28 -25.90 -25.74
N ARG A 115 -15.73 -27.01 -25.26
CA ARG A 115 -14.55 -27.01 -24.39
C ARG A 115 -13.28 -26.79 -25.22
N ALA A 116 -12.41 -25.87 -24.78
CA ALA A 116 -11.02 -25.80 -25.22
C ALA A 116 -10.05 -25.84 -24.03
N TYR A 117 -8.84 -26.34 -24.28
CA TYR A 117 -7.81 -26.43 -23.28
C TYR A 117 -6.42 -26.29 -23.90
N SER A 118 -5.45 -25.84 -23.10
CA SER A 118 -4.04 -25.79 -23.47
C SER A 118 -3.18 -25.95 -22.22
N TYR A 119 -2.08 -26.70 -22.35
CA TYR A 119 -1.12 -26.95 -21.28
C TYR A 119 0.28 -26.62 -21.79
N ASN A 120 0.71 -25.39 -21.54
CA ASN A 120 1.97 -24.88 -22.04
C ASN A 120 3.10 -25.18 -21.06
N LYS A 121 4.09 -25.97 -21.49
CA LYS A 121 5.29 -26.23 -20.70
C LYS A 121 6.12 -24.96 -20.57
N VAL A 122 6.44 -24.58 -19.34
CA VAL A 122 7.31 -23.41 -19.07
C VAL A 122 8.66 -23.77 -18.50
N PHE A 123 8.75 -24.82 -17.68
CA PHE A 123 10.01 -25.24 -17.08
C PHE A 123 10.13 -26.76 -17.07
N ASP A 124 11.33 -27.25 -17.38
CA ASP A 124 11.79 -28.59 -17.04
C ASP A 124 12.47 -28.53 -15.66
N VAL A 125 12.04 -29.39 -14.74
CA VAL A 125 12.51 -29.40 -13.35
C VAL A 125 12.68 -30.84 -12.86
N HIS A 126 13.36 -31.02 -11.72
CA HIS A 126 13.46 -32.32 -11.07
C HIS A 126 13.36 -32.15 -9.56
N VAL A 127 12.12 -31.94 -9.08
CA VAL A 127 11.86 -31.52 -7.70
C VAL A 127 11.06 -32.57 -6.96
N LYS A 128 11.63 -33.16 -5.92
CA LYS A 128 10.93 -34.11 -5.05
C LYS A 128 9.90 -33.38 -4.21
N VAL A 129 8.71 -33.97 -4.09
CA VAL A 129 7.64 -33.47 -3.23
C VAL A 129 7.70 -34.20 -1.90
N ASP A 130 7.90 -33.44 -0.82
CA ASP A 130 7.74 -33.90 0.56
C ASP A 130 6.40 -33.39 1.17
N PRO A 131 5.96 -33.91 2.34
CA PRO A 131 4.68 -33.52 2.95
C PRO A 131 4.50 -32.03 3.24
N ARG A 132 5.58 -31.24 3.33
CA ARG A 132 5.58 -29.79 3.58
C ARG A 132 5.72 -28.97 2.31
N THR A 133 5.69 -29.61 1.14
CA THR A 133 5.84 -28.92 -0.14
C THR A 133 4.64 -28.03 -0.44
N GLU A 134 4.91 -26.77 -0.74
CA GLU A 134 3.92 -25.78 -1.16
C GLU A 134 4.25 -25.28 -2.57
N LEU A 135 3.23 -25.18 -3.42
CA LEU A 135 3.29 -24.45 -4.67
C LEU A 135 2.74 -23.04 -4.44
N SER A 136 3.44 -22.00 -4.87
CA SER A 136 2.99 -20.61 -4.80
C SER A 136 3.31 -19.85 -6.08
N TYR A 137 2.37 -19.05 -6.60
CA TYR A 137 2.59 -18.21 -7.78
C TYR A 137 1.68 -16.98 -7.82
N LYS A 138 2.01 -16.05 -8.74
CA LYS A 138 1.25 -14.85 -9.04
C LYS A 138 0.67 -14.94 -10.44
N ILE A 139 -0.62 -14.63 -10.58
CA ILE A 139 -1.32 -14.67 -11.86
C ILE A 139 -2.23 -13.46 -12.05
N PHE A 140 -2.23 -12.89 -13.24
CA PHE A 140 -3.02 -11.74 -13.62
C PHE A 140 -3.91 -12.15 -14.79
N PRO A 141 -5.16 -12.59 -14.55
CA PRO A 141 -6.18 -12.68 -15.59
C PRO A 141 -6.50 -11.29 -16.10
N TRP A 142 -6.35 -11.04 -17.39
CA TRP A 142 -6.77 -9.77 -18.00
C TRP A 142 -8.15 -9.93 -18.63
N MET A 143 -8.95 -8.87 -18.56
CA MET A 143 -10.27 -8.78 -19.16
C MET A 143 -10.48 -7.36 -19.65
N SER A 144 -11.06 -7.21 -20.84
CA SER A 144 -11.48 -5.87 -21.30
C SER A 144 -12.79 -5.44 -20.65
N ASP A 145 -13.06 -4.13 -20.55
CA ASP A 145 -14.31 -3.62 -19.97
C ASP A 145 -15.59 -4.05 -20.72
N ARG A 146 -15.45 -4.62 -21.92
CA ARG A 146 -16.57 -5.10 -22.76
C ARG A 146 -16.80 -6.61 -22.65
N GLU A 147 -15.88 -7.33 -22.02
CA GLU A 147 -15.92 -8.78 -21.84
C GLU A 147 -16.53 -9.09 -20.47
N LEU A 148 -17.44 -10.06 -20.39
CA LEU A 148 -18.19 -10.38 -19.16
C LEU A 148 -18.19 -11.88 -18.82
N ASP A 149 -17.48 -12.71 -19.59
CA ASP A 149 -17.44 -14.17 -19.46
C ASP A 149 -16.41 -14.69 -18.44
N TYR A 150 -15.41 -13.87 -18.11
CA TYR A 150 -14.30 -14.17 -17.19
C TYR A 150 -13.43 -15.33 -17.67
N ASP A 151 -13.35 -15.55 -18.98
CA ASP A 151 -12.67 -16.72 -19.55
C ASP A 151 -11.19 -16.79 -19.18
N ALA A 152 -10.52 -15.64 -19.06
CA ALA A 152 -9.12 -15.56 -18.62
C ALA A 152 -8.85 -16.11 -17.21
N THR A 153 -9.89 -16.34 -16.40
CA THR A 153 -9.80 -16.92 -15.05
C THR A 153 -9.80 -18.45 -15.03
N ASN A 154 -10.12 -19.11 -16.15
CA ASN A 154 -10.04 -20.56 -16.29
C ASN A 154 -8.59 -21.02 -16.49
N VAL A 155 -7.71 -20.68 -15.54
CA VAL A 155 -6.25 -20.80 -15.65
C VAL A 155 -5.64 -21.26 -14.33
N ALA A 156 -4.60 -22.09 -14.40
CA ALA A 156 -3.81 -22.49 -13.23
C ALA A 156 -2.36 -22.83 -13.60
N VAL A 157 -1.47 -22.87 -12.60
CA VAL A 157 -0.18 -23.55 -12.74
C VAL A 157 -0.38 -25.02 -12.39
N ASP A 158 -0.07 -25.90 -13.33
CA ASP A 158 -0.13 -27.35 -13.13
C ASP A 158 1.28 -27.94 -13.07
N LEU A 159 1.41 -29.10 -12.42
CA LEU A 159 2.68 -29.82 -12.28
C LEU A 159 2.52 -31.19 -12.92
N ALA A 160 3.39 -31.51 -13.89
CA ALA A 160 3.50 -32.86 -14.41
C ALA A 160 4.55 -33.64 -13.60
N PHE A 161 4.21 -34.84 -13.17
CA PHE A 161 5.09 -35.71 -12.40
C PHE A 161 5.78 -36.76 -13.30
N THR A 162 6.91 -37.28 -12.85
CA THR A 162 7.70 -38.31 -13.57
C THR A 162 6.95 -39.62 -13.79
N ASP A 163 5.86 -39.86 -13.05
CA ASP A 163 5.00 -41.04 -13.19
C ASP A 163 3.84 -40.83 -14.20
N GLY A 164 3.81 -39.68 -14.89
CA GLY A 164 2.80 -39.34 -15.89
C GLY A 164 1.52 -38.72 -15.34
N THR A 165 1.38 -38.57 -14.01
CA THR A 165 0.24 -37.87 -13.40
C THR A 165 0.40 -36.35 -13.38
N TYR A 166 -0.71 -35.62 -13.22
CA TYR A 166 -0.73 -34.16 -13.11
C TYR A 166 -1.31 -33.71 -11.76
N LEU A 167 -0.91 -32.55 -11.25
CA LEU A 167 -1.42 -32.03 -9.98
C LEU A 167 -2.94 -31.81 -10.03
N SER A 168 -3.46 -31.40 -11.19
CA SER A 168 -4.89 -31.27 -11.46
C SER A 168 -5.67 -32.58 -11.29
N ASP A 169 -5.05 -33.75 -11.45
CA ASP A 169 -5.67 -35.07 -11.22
C ASP A 169 -5.66 -35.49 -9.73
N LEU A 170 -4.81 -34.87 -8.91
CA LEU A 170 -4.58 -35.25 -7.52
C LEU A 170 -5.50 -34.53 -6.52
N ARG A 171 -6.50 -33.80 -7.01
CA ARG A 171 -7.47 -33.04 -6.20
C ARG A 171 -6.80 -32.05 -5.24
N ALA A 172 -5.68 -31.47 -5.66
CA ALA A 172 -5.08 -30.36 -4.94
C ALA A 172 -6.10 -29.20 -4.82
N THR A 173 -6.10 -28.51 -3.69
CA THR A 173 -6.88 -27.28 -3.52
C THR A 173 -5.95 -26.09 -3.31
N ASP A 174 -6.41 -24.91 -3.69
CA ASP A 174 -5.77 -23.66 -3.31
C ASP A 174 -5.95 -23.35 -1.81
N GLN A 175 -5.40 -22.23 -1.36
CA GLN A 175 -5.46 -21.79 0.03
C GLN A 175 -6.88 -21.49 0.54
N HIS A 176 -7.85 -21.37 -0.35
CA HIS A 176 -9.25 -21.10 -0.07
C HIS A 176 -10.10 -22.38 -0.06
N GLY A 177 -9.50 -23.52 -0.41
CA GLY A 177 -10.18 -24.82 -0.49
C GLY A 177 -10.84 -25.09 -1.85
N PHE A 178 -10.59 -24.26 -2.86
CA PHE A 178 -11.12 -24.50 -4.22
C PHE A 178 -10.17 -25.41 -5.01
N PRO A 179 -10.66 -26.25 -5.94
CA PRO A 179 -9.79 -27.11 -6.73
C PRO A 179 -8.73 -26.29 -7.50
N LEU A 180 -7.47 -26.72 -7.40
CA LEU A 180 -6.34 -26.13 -8.11
C LEU A 180 -6.21 -26.77 -9.50
N SER A 181 -7.19 -26.48 -10.34
CA SER A 181 -7.19 -26.77 -11.77
C SER A 181 -7.73 -25.57 -12.53
N PRO A 182 -7.49 -25.43 -13.84
CA PRO A 182 -7.96 -24.26 -14.59
C PRO A 182 -9.48 -24.06 -14.46
N ARG A 183 -10.28 -25.13 -14.63
CA ARG A 183 -11.73 -25.08 -14.40
C ARG A 183 -12.11 -24.82 -12.95
N GLY A 184 -11.42 -25.45 -12.00
CA GLY A 184 -11.70 -25.24 -10.58
C GLY A 184 -11.55 -23.78 -10.16
N GLN A 185 -10.52 -23.11 -10.67
CA GLN A 185 -10.28 -21.69 -10.45
C GLN A 185 -11.36 -20.83 -11.14
N GLY A 186 -11.72 -21.13 -12.39
CA GLY A 186 -12.81 -20.46 -13.11
C GLY A 186 -14.17 -20.60 -12.42
N ASP A 187 -14.58 -21.83 -12.09
CA ASP A 187 -15.86 -22.15 -11.44
C ASP A 187 -15.98 -21.50 -10.04
N SER A 188 -14.88 -21.44 -9.30
CA SER A 188 -14.85 -20.83 -7.96
C SER A 188 -14.97 -19.31 -7.97
N LYS A 189 -14.67 -18.65 -9.10
CA LYS A 189 -14.57 -17.18 -9.23
C LYS A 189 -13.60 -16.55 -8.22
N VAL A 190 -12.59 -17.31 -7.78
CA VAL A 190 -11.62 -16.87 -6.77
C VAL A 190 -10.62 -15.87 -7.34
N LEU A 191 -10.32 -15.96 -8.63
CA LEU A 191 -9.39 -15.06 -9.31
C LEU A 191 -10.09 -13.79 -9.77
N TYR A 192 -9.54 -12.65 -9.41
CA TYR A 192 -9.97 -11.36 -9.93
C TYR A 192 -9.27 -11.03 -11.25
N VAL A 193 -10.01 -10.46 -12.18
CA VAL A 193 -9.45 -9.90 -13.42
C VAL A 193 -8.79 -8.55 -13.15
N ASN A 194 -7.84 -8.17 -14.02
CA ASN A 194 -7.14 -6.88 -14.05
C ASN A 194 -6.34 -6.54 -12.79
N GLN A 195 -5.97 -7.55 -12.01
CA GLN A 195 -5.05 -7.44 -10.88
C GLN A 195 -4.27 -8.73 -10.63
N TRP A 196 -3.15 -8.62 -9.92
CA TRP A 196 -2.34 -9.78 -9.53
C TRP A 196 -2.99 -10.57 -8.41
N ASN A 197 -3.26 -11.85 -8.66
CA ASN A 197 -3.77 -12.81 -7.69
C ASN A 197 -2.63 -13.65 -7.11
N SER A 198 -2.71 -13.94 -5.82
CA SER A 198 -1.78 -14.85 -5.15
C SER A 198 -2.44 -16.21 -5.01
N VAL A 199 -1.85 -17.25 -5.60
CA VAL A 199 -2.34 -18.63 -5.48
C VAL A 199 -1.29 -19.47 -4.77
N ARG A 200 -1.74 -20.28 -3.81
CA ARG A 200 -0.93 -21.19 -3.01
C ARG A 200 -1.64 -22.51 -2.80
N SER A 201 -0.88 -23.60 -2.73
CA SER A 201 -1.42 -24.92 -2.42
C SER A 201 -0.38 -25.77 -1.71
N SER A 202 -0.77 -26.42 -0.63
CA SER A 202 0.06 -27.40 0.07
C SER A 202 0.10 -28.73 -0.70
N VAL A 203 0.75 -28.72 -1.86
CA VAL A 203 0.81 -29.86 -2.80
C VAL A 203 1.39 -31.13 -2.16
N GLY A 204 2.21 -31.01 -1.11
CA GLY A 204 2.71 -32.14 -0.32
C GLY A 204 1.60 -33.01 0.26
N SER A 205 0.41 -32.44 0.54
CA SER A 205 -0.73 -33.18 1.09
C SER A 205 -1.33 -34.22 0.12
N VAL A 206 -1.15 -34.03 -1.19
CA VAL A 206 -1.72 -34.89 -2.24
C VAL A 206 -0.65 -35.56 -3.12
N ALA A 207 0.58 -35.05 -3.11
CA ALA A 207 1.64 -35.47 -4.02
C ALA A 207 2.95 -35.89 -3.33
N ALA A 208 3.00 -36.02 -2.00
CA ALA A 208 4.21 -36.47 -1.30
C ALA A 208 4.75 -37.79 -1.86
N GLY A 209 6.06 -37.85 -2.09
CA GLY A 209 6.76 -38.97 -2.70
C GLY A 209 6.87 -38.92 -4.23
N LYS A 210 6.10 -38.04 -4.89
CA LYS A 210 6.24 -37.80 -6.35
C LYS A 210 7.43 -36.87 -6.65
N THR A 211 7.85 -36.86 -7.91
CA THR A 211 8.86 -35.92 -8.43
C THR A 211 8.26 -35.10 -9.54
N VAL A 212 8.27 -33.78 -9.39
CA VAL A 212 7.86 -32.83 -10.43
C VAL A 212 8.90 -32.87 -11.54
N ASP A 213 8.43 -33.09 -12.76
CA ASP A 213 9.21 -33.15 -13.99
C ASP A 213 9.05 -31.86 -14.80
N ARG A 214 7.83 -31.31 -14.85
CA ARG A 214 7.54 -30.09 -15.62
C ARG A 214 6.56 -29.18 -14.89
N ILE A 215 6.75 -27.88 -15.06
CA ILE A 215 5.80 -26.85 -14.64
C ILE A 215 5.07 -26.35 -15.89
N LEU A 216 3.75 -26.26 -15.81
CA LEU A 216 2.87 -25.90 -16.90
C LEU A 216 2.04 -24.66 -16.54
N VAL A 217 1.70 -23.84 -17.55
CA VAL A 217 0.57 -22.91 -17.47
C VAL A 217 -0.58 -23.55 -18.23
N ALA A 218 -1.67 -23.81 -17.52
CA ALA A 218 -2.81 -24.55 -18.03
C ALA A 218 -4.04 -23.67 -18.15
N TYR A 219 -4.73 -23.77 -19.27
CA TYR A 219 -6.06 -23.21 -19.54
C TYR A 219 -7.01 -24.37 -19.86
N ASP A 220 -8.23 -24.32 -19.34
CA ASP A 220 -9.29 -25.29 -19.67
C ASP A 220 -10.64 -24.65 -19.35
N SER A 221 -11.41 -24.28 -20.37
CA SER A 221 -12.76 -23.72 -20.22
C SER A 221 -13.79 -24.66 -20.85
N PRO A 222 -14.94 -24.91 -20.18
CA PRO A 222 -16.00 -25.77 -20.70
C PRO A 222 -16.90 -25.12 -21.76
N ARG A 223 -16.85 -23.79 -21.90
CA ARG A 223 -17.66 -22.99 -22.85
C ARG A 223 -16.77 -21.94 -23.51
N GLY A 224 -17.01 -21.65 -24.78
CA GLY A 224 -16.41 -20.55 -25.51
C GLY A 224 -17.51 -19.76 -26.21
N ASP A 225 -17.80 -18.56 -25.73
CA ASP A 225 -18.68 -17.64 -26.46
C ASP A 225 -17.80 -16.77 -27.38
N GLN A 226 -18.03 -16.81 -28.70
CA GLN A 226 -17.47 -15.93 -29.74
C GLN A 226 -16.07 -15.30 -29.46
N VAL A 227 -15.00 -15.97 -29.88
CA VAL A 227 -13.59 -15.51 -29.89
C VAL A 227 -13.18 -14.69 -28.65
N PRO A 228 -13.14 -15.32 -27.44
CA PRO A 228 -12.58 -14.71 -26.25
C PRO A 228 -11.11 -14.40 -26.46
N ARG A 229 -10.70 -13.27 -25.89
CA ARG A 229 -9.38 -12.68 -26.04
C ARG A 229 -8.60 -12.93 -24.76
N LEU A 230 -7.99 -14.11 -24.61
CA LEU A 230 -7.21 -14.38 -23.41
C LEU A 230 -5.89 -13.63 -23.46
N ALA A 231 -5.69 -12.77 -22.47
CA ALA A 231 -4.38 -12.33 -22.05
C ALA A 231 -4.29 -12.54 -20.53
N GLY A 232 -3.13 -12.94 -20.06
CA GLY A 232 -2.85 -12.85 -18.64
C GLY A 232 -1.38 -13.07 -18.38
N ARG A 233 -0.90 -12.66 -17.22
CA ARG A 233 0.54 -12.54 -16.95
C ARG A 233 0.89 -13.26 -15.67
N ARG A 234 2.07 -13.87 -15.63
CA ARG A 234 2.65 -14.57 -14.50
C ARG A 234 3.94 -13.87 -14.10
N GLY A 235 4.06 -13.52 -12.82
CA GLY A 235 5.33 -13.04 -12.24
C GLY A 235 6.19 -14.23 -11.78
N ALA A 236 7.47 -14.22 -12.15
CA ALA A 236 8.46 -15.11 -11.55
C ALA A 236 9.15 -14.38 -10.39
N GLU A 237 8.97 -14.85 -9.15
CA GLU A 237 9.75 -14.37 -7.99
C GLU A 237 11.21 -14.86 -8.16
N ALA A 238 12.08 -14.01 -8.71
CA ALA A 238 13.51 -14.26 -8.80
C ALA A 238 14.23 -13.66 -7.59
N GLY A 239 15.02 -14.48 -6.89
CA GLY A 239 15.95 -14.01 -5.88
C GLY A 239 17.20 -14.88 -5.80
N GLY A 240 18.31 -14.34 -6.33
CA GLY A 240 19.70 -14.56 -5.90
C GLY A 240 20.37 -15.88 -6.27
N THR A 241 21.32 -15.82 -7.21
CA THR A 241 22.31 -16.86 -7.51
C THR A 241 23.39 -16.96 -6.43
N ARG A 242 23.65 -18.17 -5.92
CA ARG A 242 25.04 -18.58 -5.62
C ARG A 242 25.22 -20.10 -5.81
N ALA A 243 26.20 -20.40 -6.66
CA ALA A 243 26.78 -21.69 -7.08
C ALA A 243 25.84 -22.70 -7.77
N ALA A 244 26.27 -23.16 -8.95
CA ALA A 244 25.54 -24.00 -9.88
C ALA A 244 25.03 -25.31 -9.24
N GLY A 245 23.71 -25.53 -9.32
CA GLY A 245 23.07 -26.78 -8.92
C GLY A 245 21.54 -26.63 -8.77
N GLY A 246 20.79 -26.90 -9.84
CA GLY A 246 19.35 -27.20 -9.84
C GLY A 246 18.38 -26.02 -9.59
N PRO A 247 17.18 -26.02 -10.21
CA PRO A 247 16.15 -25.01 -9.97
C PRO A 247 15.61 -25.09 -8.54
N SER A 248 15.80 -24.01 -7.77
CA SER A 248 15.34 -23.92 -6.38
C SER A 248 13.83 -23.67 -6.32
N LEU A 249 13.06 -24.73 -6.06
CA LEU A 249 11.74 -24.66 -5.46
C LEU A 249 11.89 -24.07 -4.03
N ARG A 250 11.24 -22.93 -3.74
CA ARG A 250 11.30 -22.35 -2.38
C ARG A 250 10.28 -23.05 -1.48
N LEU A 251 10.75 -24.02 -0.72
CA LEU A 251 10.13 -24.50 0.52
C LEU A 251 10.38 -23.45 1.61
N ARG A 252 9.33 -22.81 2.14
CA ARG A 252 9.47 -21.96 3.33
C ARG A 252 8.49 -22.36 4.42
N ALA A 253 9.01 -22.49 5.63
CA ALA A 253 8.24 -22.36 6.86
C ALA A 253 8.26 -20.86 7.23
N ASP A 254 7.32 -20.07 6.69
CA ASP A 254 7.30 -18.63 6.95
C ASP A 254 6.37 -18.22 8.09
N ASP A 255 6.74 -17.14 8.76
CA ASP A 255 6.13 -16.47 9.92
C ASP A 255 4.80 -15.76 9.55
N PRO A 256 3.75 -15.79 10.41
CA PRO A 256 2.44 -15.11 10.22
C PRO A 256 2.40 -13.65 9.73
N GLY A 257 3.52 -12.93 9.61
CA GLY A 257 3.56 -11.48 9.34
C GLY A 257 3.54 -11.07 7.90
N HIS A 258 4.19 -11.88 7.08
CA HIS A 258 4.30 -11.67 5.65
C HIS A 258 2.93 -11.73 4.93
N GLN A 259 1.90 -12.26 5.60
CA GLN A 259 0.58 -12.46 5.02
C GLN A 259 -0.40 -11.31 5.27
N LEU A 260 -0.12 -10.41 6.24
CA LEU A 260 -0.91 -9.19 6.39
C LEU A 260 -0.77 -8.34 5.12
N GLN A 261 0.45 -8.12 4.61
CA GLN A 261 0.72 -7.32 3.40
C GLN A 261 -0.01 -7.81 2.14
N ARG A 262 -0.08 -9.12 1.90
CA ARG A 262 -0.49 -9.69 0.59
C ARG A 262 -1.99 -9.57 0.27
N ARG A 263 -2.86 -9.28 1.24
CA ARG A 263 -4.32 -9.04 1.02
C ARG A 263 -4.75 -7.59 1.25
N LEU A 264 -3.88 -6.73 1.79
CA LEU A 264 -4.24 -5.38 2.20
C LEU A 264 -4.48 -4.41 1.03
N LEU A 265 -3.92 -4.69 -0.15
CA LEU A 265 -3.66 -3.64 -1.15
C LEU A 265 -4.52 -3.71 -2.41
N ALA A 266 -5.43 -4.68 -2.48
CA ALA A 266 -6.56 -4.63 -3.42
C ALA A 266 -7.69 -3.70 -2.92
N ARG A 267 -7.55 -3.07 -1.73
CA ARG A 267 -8.63 -2.33 -1.05
C ARG A 267 -8.19 -1.02 -0.39
N GLN A 268 -7.30 -0.24 -1.02
CA GLN A 268 -7.03 1.17 -0.63
C GLN A 268 -6.64 1.35 0.85
N GLN A 269 -5.70 0.55 1.37
CA GLN A 269 -5.34 0.55 2.80
C GLN A 269 -3.85 0.77 3.02
N LEU A 270 -3.51 1.62 3.99
CA LEU A 270 -2.14 1.86 4.45
C LEU A 270 -1.69 0.82 5.51
N PRO A 271 -0.40 0.43 5.54
CA PRO A 271 0.18 -0.46 6.56
C PRO A 271 0.43 0.30 7.88
N ALA A 272 -0.66 0.66 8.56
CA ALA A 272 -0.59 1.34 9.85
C ALA A 272 0.04 0.44 10.91
N THR A 273 0.92 1.03 11.71
CA THR A 273 1.38 0.51 12.99
C THR A 273 0.84 1.44 14.07
N ALA A 274 -0.04 0.92 14.92
CA ALA A 274 -0.84 1.69 15.88
C ALA A 274 -1.25 0.83 17.08
N VAL A 275 -1.78 1.46 18.12
CA VAL A 275 -2.54 0.76 19.17
C VAL A 275 -4.05 0.79 18.84
N PRO A 276 -4.86 -0.12 19.41
CA PRO A 276 -6.31 -0.13 19.14
C PRO A 276 -6.99 1.20 19.47
N HIS A 277 -7.76 1.75 18.52
CA HIS A 277 -8.36 3.09 18.59
C HIS A 277 -7.36 4.22 18.88
N GLY A 278 -6.08 4.02 18.53
CA GLY A 278 -5.00 4.91 18.90
C GLY A 278 -5.16 6.32 18.36
N PHE A 279 -4.54 7.29 19.04
CA PHE A 279 -4.54 8.69 18.68
C PHE A 279 -3.80 8.91 17.34
N ASN A 280 -2.56 8.40 17.20
CA ASN A 280 -1.81 8.44 15.95
C ASN A 280 -1.78 7.08 15.25
N PHE A 281 -1.81 7.09 13.92
CA PHE A 281 -1.21 6.02 13.14
C PHE A 281 0.21 6.37 12.74
N TRP A 282 1.05 5.35 12.66
CA TRP A 282 2.39 5.48 12.11
C TRP A 282 2.55 4.57 10.90
N THR A 283 2.92 5.12 9.75
CA THR A 283 2.97 4.38 8.49
C THR A 283 4.18 4.74 7.64
N PRO A 284 4.76 3.81 6.86
CA PRO A 284 5.54 4.18 5.69
C PRO A 284 4.65 4.90 4.66
N VAL A 285 5.25 5.79 3.89
CA VAL A 285 4.59 6.61 2.87
C VAL A 285 5.41 6.52 1.58
N THR A 286 4.77 6.08 0.49
CA THR A 286 5.38 5.98 -0.85
C THR A 286 5.19 7.28 -1.64
N ASN A 287 4.14 8.05 -1.35
CA ASN A 287 3.93 9.39 -1.90
C ASN A 287 3.85 10.43 -0.77
N ALA A 288 5.00 11.01 -0.42
CA ALA A 288 5.12 11.97 0.69
C ALA A 288 4.45 13.33 0.41
N GLY A 289 3.97 13.56 -0.81
CA GLY A 289 3.21 14.75 -1.18
C GLY A 289 1.69 14.58 -1.21
N SER A 290 1.21 13.39 -0.91
CA SER A 290 -0.20 13.05 -0.94
C SER A 290 -0.83 13.22 0.44
N THR A 291 -2.06 13.70 0.47
CA THR A 291 -2.97 13.57 1.61
C THR A 291 -4.08 12.57 1.31
N SER A 292 -3.88 11.61 0.39
CA SER A 292 -4.97 10.74 -0.08
C SER A 292 -4.51 9.31 -0.32
N TRP A 293 -3.68 9.04 -1.32
CA TRP A 293 -2.98 7.75 -1.43
C TRP A 293 -1.60 7.88 -0.84
N LEU A 294 -1.43 7.46 0.42
CA LEU A 294 -0.16 7.55 1.14
C LEU A 294 0.80 6.41 0.81
N TYR A 295 0.26 5.20 0.56
CA TYR A 295 1.05 3.99 0.32
C TYR A 295 0.48 3.22 -0.87
N ASP A 296 1.34 2.98 -1.85
CA ASP A 296 1.09 2.14 -3.02
C ASP A 296 2.02 0.93 -2.99
N TYR A 297 1.45 -0.27 -3.07
CA TYR A 297 2.26 -1.50 -3.02
C TYR A 297 3.13 -1.67 -4.26
N ALA A 298 2.54 -1.46 -5.45
CA ALA A 298 3.24 -1.74 -6.71
C ALA A 298 2.95 -0.75 -7.85
N SER A 299 1.84 -0.02 -7.82
CA SER A 299 1.46 0.92 -8.90
C SER A 299 2.47 2.04 -9.10
N GLY A 300 2.99 2.59 -8.00
CA GLY A 300 3.97 3.67 -7.97
C GLY A 300 5.44 3.20 -8.00
N ASN A 301 5.72 1.96 -8.39
CA ASN A 301 7.10 1.45 -8.39
C ASN A 301 8.02 2.21 -9.36
N ASN A 302 9.30 2.27 -9.03
CA ASN A 302 10.34 2.87 -9.88
C ASN A 302 10.62 2.02 -11.15
N ASP A 303 11.60 2.43 -11.95
CA ASP A 303 11.93 1.78 -13.23
C ASP A 303 12.41 0.33 -13.10
N ASP A 304 12.99 -0.03 -11.94
CA ASP A 304 13.38 -1.41 -11.62
C ASP A 304 12.21 -2.26 -11.08
N ASN A 305 11.00 -1.69 -11.10
CA ASN A 305 9.79 -2.23 -10.48
C ASN A 305 9.97 -2.49 -8.98
N LEU A 306 10.62 -1.55 -8.27
CA LEU A 306 10.75 -1.54 -6.82
C LEU A 306 9.88 -0.45 -6.22
N THR A 307 9.20 -0.79 -5.13
CA THR A 307 8.49 0.18 -4.30
C THR A 307 9.50 1.08 -3.60
N THR A 308 9.23 2.39 -3.55
CA THR A 308 10.06 3.37 -2.86
C THR A 308 9.32 3.96 -1.66
N ILE A 309 10.02 4.17 -0.55
CA ILE A 309 9.49 4.91 0.61
C ILE A 309 10.11 6.30 0.59
N GLN A 310 9.26 7.31 0.68
CA GLN A 310 9.66 8.73 0.73
C GLN A 310 9.62 9.31 2.15
N ALA A 311 8.87 8.68 3.07
CA ALA A 311 8.80 9.07 4.48
C ALA A 311 8.23 7.96 5.37
N PHE A 312 8.50 8.07 6.67
CA PHE A 312 7.68 7.53 7.75
C PHE A 312 6.87 8.67 8.35
N SER A 313 5.56 8.52 8.48
CA SER A 313 4.67 9.62 8.88
C SER A 313 3.76 9.26 10.05
N ALA A 314 3.49 10.24 10.90
CA ALA A 314 2.23 10.29 11.65
C ALA A 314 1.08 10.53 10.65
N SER A 315 -0.03 9.83 10.84
CA SER A 315 -1.21 9.90 9.98
C SER A 315 -2.50 9.75 10.79
N HIS A 316 -3.56 10.37 10.29
CA HIS A 316 -4.92 10.29 10.82
C HIS A 316 -5.93 9.99 9.73
N GLU A 317 -5.49 9.56 8.54
CA GLU A 317 -6.33 9.31 7.37
C GLU A 317 -7.32 8.16 7.63
N PRO A 318 -8.65 8.39 7.55
CA PRO A 318 -9.63 7.31 7.66
C PRO A 318 -9.90 6.59 6.33
N SER A 319 -9.67 7.29 5.21
CA SER A 319 -9.81 6.79 3.85
C SER A 319 -9.15 7.78 2.87
N PRO A 320 -8.73 7.35 1.68
CA PRO A 320 -8.13 8.26 0.71
C PRO A 320 -9.07 9.39 0.26
N TRP A 321 -10.39 9.16 0.26
CA TRP A 321 -11.39 10.17 -0.13
C TRP A 321 -11.55 11.30 0.87
N MET A 322 -11.43 10.97 2.16
CA MET A 322 -11.42 11.96 3.23
C MET A 322 -10.06 12.64 3.30
N GLY A 323 -9.01 11.87 3.04
CA GLY A 323 -7.63 12.27 3.09
C GLY A 323 -7.06 12.43 4.49
N ASP A 324 -5.76 12.72 4.53
CA ASP A 324 -4.97 12.85 5.74
C ASP A 324 -4.92 14.29 6.28
N ARG A 325 -4.49 14.41 7.53
CA ARG A 325 -4.30 15.66 8.27
C ARG A 325 -3.25 15.50 9.35
N GLN A 326 -2.74 16.63 9.82
CA GLN A 326 -1.89 16.70 11.00
C GLN A 326 -0.73 15.71 10.86
N THR A 327 0.03 15.87 9.77
CA THR A 327 1.09 14.95 9.38
C THR A 327 2.45 15.45 9.86
N PHE A 328 3.40 14.54 10.05
CA PHE A 328 4.80 14.88 10.29
C PHE A 328 5.67 13.75 9.77
N GLN A 329 6.63 14.07 8.91
CA GLN A 329 7.40 13.08 8.17
C GLN A 329 8.86 13.05 8.59
N VAL A 330 9.40 11.85 8.71
CA VAL A 330 10.84 11.60 8.89
C VAL A 330 11.35 10.57 7.90
N MET A 331 12.62 10.69 7.50
CA MET A 331 13.25 9.72 6.59
C MET A 331 14.74 9.54 6.91
N PRO A 332 15.27 8.32 7.09
CA PRO A 332 16.71 8.14 7.25
C PRO A 332 17.44 8.37 5.93
N SER A 333 18.67 8.89 6.00
CA SER A 333 19.56 9.04 4.84
C SER A 333 20.98 8.62 5.20
N ALA A 334 21.58 7.81 4.32
CA ALA A 334 22.98 7.40 4.36
C ALA A 334 23.84 8.16 3.34
N ALA A 335 23.36 9.32 2.87
CA ALA A 335 24.11 10.17 1.94
C ALA A 335 25.32 10.81 2.63
N SER A 336 26.43 10.92 1.89
CA SER A 336 27.59 11.68 2.33
C SER A 336 27.30 13.19 2.26
N GLY A 337 27.80 13.93 3.26
CA GLY A 337 27.57 15.38 3.35
C GLY A 337 26.12 15.75 3.70
N THR A 338 25.63 16.84 3.09
CA THR A 338 24.26 17.36 3.30
C THR A 338 23.27 16.58 2.44
N PRO A 339 22.34 15.82 3.05
CA PRO A 339 21.36 15.05 2.30
C PRO A 339 20.32 15.96 1.61
N ALA A 340 19.90 15.58 0.41
CA ALA A 340 18.81 16.23 -0.29
C ALA A 340 17.48 15.95 0.42
N THR A 341 16.66 16.99 0.64
CA THR A 341 15.34 16.86 1.27
C THR A 341 14.20 16.69 0.26
N GLY A 342 14.46 16.79 -1.05
CA GLY A 342 13.45 16.53 -2.08
C GLY A 342 12.90 15.11 -2.00
N ARG A 343 11.59 14.94 -2.21
CA ARG A 343 10.89 13.65 -1.99
C ARG A 343 11.43 12.52 -2.87
N GLU A 344 11.60 12.77 -4.16
CA GLU A 344 12.23 11.83 -5.09
C GLU A 344 13.71 11.63 -4.75
N ALA A 345 14.44 12.70 -4.42
CA ALA A 345 15.86 12.61 -4.11
C ALA A 345 16.19 11.84 -2.81
N ARG A 346 15.25 11.75 -1.86
CA ARG A 346 15.43 11.04 -0.58
C ARG A 346 14.79 9.66 -0.53
N GLU A 347 14.07 9.26 -1.58
CA GLU A 347 13.33 8.00 -1.56
C GLU A 347 14.27 6.81 -1.52
N LEU A 348 13.87 5.77 -0.80
CA LEU A 348 14.66 4.54 -0.69
C LEU A 348 13.88 3.36 -1.28
N PRO A 349 14.41 2.70 -2.33
CA PRO A 349 13.79 1.50 -2.88
C PRO A 349 13.97 0.31 -1.93
N PHE A 350 12.96 -0.56 -1.89
CA PHE A 350 13.01 -1.81 -1.13
C PHE A 350 12.25 -2.92 -1.86
N ARG A 351 12.36 -4.12 -1.31
CA ARG A 351 11.59 -5.29 -1.73
C ARG A 351 10.70 -5.76 -0.59
N HIS A 352 9.47 -6.16 -0.86
CA HIS A 352 8.54 -6.59 0.19
C HIS A 352 9.02 -7.82 0.96
N GLU A 353 9.94 -8.63 0.42
CA GLU A 353 10.59 -9.72 1.17
C GLU A 353 11.48 -9.22 2.32
N ASN A 354 11.87 -7.95 2.28
CA ASN A 354 12.64 -7.26 3.30
C ASN A 354 11.77 -6.30 4.14
N GLU A 355 10.44 -6.38 4.00
CA GLU A 355 9.46 -5.55 4.71
C GLU A 355 8.60 -6.42 5.65
N THR A 356 8.41 -5.96 6.88
CA THR A 356 7.52 -6.58 7.86
C THR A 356 6.56 -5.54 8.40
N ALA A 357 5.28 -5.68 8.06
CA ALA A 357 4.21 -4.84 8.61
C ALA A 357 3.35 -5.64 9.59
N ARG A 358 3.28 -5.18 10.84
CA ARG A 358 2.45 -5.72 11.92
C ARG A 358 1.72 -4.57 12.61
N PRO A 359 0.56 -4.82 13.25
CA PRO A 359 -0.15 -3.78 14.01
C PRO A 359 0.72 -3.04 15.03
N TYR A 360 1.68 -3.74 15.65
CA TYR A 360 2.54 -3.24 16.71
C TYR A 360 4.00 -2.98 16.28
N TYR A 361 4.34 -3.20 15.01
CA TYR A 361 5.71 -3.06 14.51
C TYR A 361 5.76 -2.96 12.99
N TYR A 362 6.47 -1.95 12.49
CA TYR A 362 6.90 -1.90 11.11
C TYR A 362 8.43 -2.03 11.04
N GLY A 363 8.94 -2.73 10.02
CA GLY A 363 10.36 -2.79 9.73
C GLY A 363 10.63 -3.01 8.25
N VAL A 364 11.64 -2.32 7.71
CA VAL A 364 12.06 -2.47 6.31
C VAL A 364 13.57 -2.38 6.19
N ARG A 365 14.14 -3.17 5.29
CA ARG A 365 15.52 -3.01 4.82
C ARG A 365 15.52 -2.58 3.35
N PHE A 366 16.16 -1.45 3.08
CA PHE A 366 16.28 -0.85 1.77
C PHE A 366 17.43 -1.46 0.96
N GLU A 367 17.41 -1.28 -0.37
CA GLU A 367 18.44 -1.82 -1.26
C GLU A 367 19.83 -1.18 -0.99
N ASN A 368 19.88 0.04 -0.46
CA ASN A 368 21.13 0.69 -0.04
C ASN A 368 21.68 0.20 1.31
N GLY A 369 21.03 -0.76 1.96
CA GLY A 369 21.45 -1.36 3.22
C GLY A 369 20.91 -0.68 4.49
N VAL A 370 20.32 0.52 4.39
CA VAL A 370 19.63 1.16 5.53
C VAL A 370 18.49 0.28 6.01
N LYS A 371 18.33 0.17 7.33
CA LYS A 371 17.19 -0.48 7.97
C LYS A 371 16.41 0.55 8.78
N ALA A 372 15.09 0.59 8.62
CA ALA A 372 14.20 1.41 9.43
C ALA A 372 13.19 0.52 10.16
N GLU A 373 12.93 0.84 11.43
CA GLU A 373 12.00 0.11 12.29
C GLU A 373 11.17 1.09 13.12
N MET A 374 9.93 0.73 13.44
CA MET A 374 9.00 1.59 14.16
C MET A 374 8.07 0.78 15.05
N ALA A 375 7.84 1.27 16.28
CA ALA A 375 6.89 0.70 17.23
C ALA A 375 6.03 1.81 17.86
N PRO A 376 4.71 1.63 17.99
CA PRO A 376 3.79 2.70 18.36
C PRO A 376 3.43 2.66 19.85
N THR A 377 3.01 3.80 20.34
CA THR A 377 2.15 3.96 21.52
C THR A 377 0.88 4.72 21.08
N ASP A 378 0.14 5.37 21.98
CA ASP A 378 -1.10 6.07 21.62
C ASP A 378 -0.78 7.40 20.92
N HIS A 379 0.00 8.25 21.59
CA HIS A 379 0.41 9.58 21.12
C HIS A 379 1.86 9.65 20.65
N ALA A 380 2.64 8.58 20.83
CA ALA A 380 4.05 8.54 20.48
C ALA A 380 4.45 7.30 19.65
N ALA A 381 5.66 7.32 19.10
CA ALA A 381 6.34 6.17 18.53
C ALA A 381 7.84 6.21 18.85
N MET A 382 8.45 5.03 18.81
CA MET A 382 9.90 4.90 18.75
C MET A 382 10.30 4.39 17.37
N MET A 383 11.23 5.09 16.73
CA MET A 383 11.81 4.71 15.44
C MET A 383 13.29 4.41 15.62
N ARG A 384 13.79 3.39 14.91
CA ARG A 384 15.19 2.96 14.95
C ARG A 384 15.72 2.84 13.53
N PHE A 385 16.81 3.55 13.25
CA PHE A 385 17.47 3.57 11.95
C PHE A 385 18.86 2.98 12.07
N THR A 386 19.16 1.91 11.34
CA THR A 386 20.50 1.29 11.28
C THR A 386 21.11 1.56 9.91
N TYR A 387 22.31 2.15 9.90
CA TYR A 387 22.99 2.63 8.70
C TYR A 387 24.06 1.63 8.23
N PRO A 388 24.30 1.52 6.90
CA PRO A 388 25.31 0.63 6.34
C PRO A 388 26.75 1.13 6.57
N GLY A 389 26.91 2.43 6.82
CA GLY A 389 28.19 3.11 7.03
C GLY A 389 28.10 4.17 8.12
N ASP A 390 29.04 5.11 8.11
CA ASP A 390 29.17 6.14 9.15
C ASP A 390 28.35 7.40 8.82
N ASP A 391 27.85 7.50 7.59
CA ASP A 391 26.86 8.50 7.17
C ASP A 391 25.49 8.16 7.77
N ALA A 392 25.09 8.93 8.78
CA ALA A 392 23.83 8.75 9.49
C ALA A 392 23.09 10.07 9.66
N SER A 393 22.05 10.29 8.85
CA SER A 393 21.17 11.45 8.93
C SER A 393 19.71 11.04 9.06
N VAL A 394 18.91 11.89 9.69
CA VAL A 394 17.44 11.83 9.70
C VAL A 394 16.92 13.14 9.14
N LEU A 395 16.09 13.03 8.11
CA LEU A 395 15.45 14.14 7.40
C LEU A 395 14.07 14.40 8.01
N PHE A 396 13.64 15.66 7.96
CA PHE A 396 12.33 16.13 8.38
C PHE A 396 11.63 16.81 7.22
N ASP A 397 10.33 16.58 7.09
CA ASP A 397 9.48 17.22 6.10
C ASP A 397 8.02 17.22 6.54
N ASN A 398 7.17 17.84 5.74
CA ASN A 398 5.74 17.67 5.80
C ASN A 398 5.12 17.54 4.39
N VAL A 399 3.83 17.24 4.31
CA VAL A 399 3.12 17.10 3.02
C VAL A 399 3.03 18.44 2.28
N THR A 400 2.96 19.56 2.99
CA THR A 400 3.03 20.91 2.44
C THR A 400 3.99 21.78 3.27
N ASP A 401 4.22 23.03 2.87
CA ASP A 401 5.02 23.98 3.64
C ASP A 401 4.22 24.66 4.79
N GLU A 402 2.99 24.21 5.06
CA GLU A 402 2.13 24.68 6.17
C GLU A 402 2.50 24.00 7.51
N ALA A 403 3.76 24.14 7.91
CA ALA A 403 4.30 23.56 9.12
C ALA A 403 5.44 24.42 9.67
N GLY A 404 6.03 24.00 10.79
CA GLY A 404 7.22 24.62 11.34
C GLY A 404 8.14 23.59 11.99
N LEU A 405 9.45 23.83 11.90
CA LEU A 405 10.48 22.98 12.48
C LEU A 405 11.49 23.84 13.25
N THR A 406 11.83 23.41 14.45
CA THR A 406 12.90 24.00 15.27
C THR A 406 13.80 22.88 15.76
N LEU A 407 15.09 23.00 15.48
CA LEU A 407 16.11 22.01 15.85
C LEU A 407 16.91 22.51 17.05
N ASP A 408 17.08 21.64 18.05
CA ASP A 408 18.02 21.83 19.15
C ASP A 408 19.14 20.79 19.00
N ARG A 409 20.23 21.23 18.36
CA ARG A 409 21.40 20.40 18.07
C ARG A 409 22.17 20.02 19.32
N GLU A 410 22.15 20.86 20.35
CA GLU A 410 22.92 20.63 21.58
C GLU A 410 22.33 19.47 22.36
N ASN A 411 21.00 19.45 22.49
CA ASN A 411 20.29 18.41 23.23
C ASN A 411 19.84 17.22 22.37
N GLY A 412 20.03 17.29 21.04
CA GLY A 412 19.58 16.25 20.12
C GLY A 412 18.06 16.13 20.09
N THR A 413 17.36 17.26 20.15
CA THR A 413 15.89 17.32 20.15
C THR A 413 15.36 18.21 19.04
N PHE A 414 14.07 18.10 18.76
CA PHE A 414 13.39 19.03 17.87
C PHE A 414 11.94 19.21 18.31
N THR A 415 11.39 20.36 17.97
CA THR A 415 9.96 20.63 18.07
C THR A 415 9.43 21.08 16.72
N GLY A 416 8.15 20.86 16.48
CA GLY A 416 7.51 21.34 15.27
C GLY A 416 6.00 21.45 15.40
N TYR A 417 5.39 21.96 14.35
CA TYR A 417 3.95 21.95 14.19
C TYR A 417 3.54 21.64 12.76
N SER A 418 2.30 21.22 12.54
CA SER A 418 1.70 20.99 11.22
C SER A 418 0.26 21.48 11.16
N ASP A 419 -0.05 22.26 10.14
CA ASP A 419 -1.40 22.67 9.78
C ASP A 419 -1.95 21.89 8.58
N VAL A 420 -1.20 20.91 8.07
CA VAL A 420 -1.59 20.08 6.93
C VAL A 420 -2.96 19.47 7.19
N LYS A 421 -3.87 19.64 6.24
CA LYS A 421 -5.21 19.04 6.29
C LYS A 421 -5.76 18.89 4.88
N SER A 422 -6.36 17.73 4.61
CA SER A 422 -7.14 17.52 3.39
C SER A 422 -8.39 18.40 3.36
N GLY A 423 -9.03 18.51 2.18
CA GLY A 423 -10.33 19.18 2.06
C GLY A 423 -11.44 18.54 2.90
N GLY A 424 -11.33 17.23 3.20
CA GLY A 424 -12.26 16.53 4.09
C GLY A 424 -12.02 16.77 5.58
N SER A 425 -10.91 17.42 5.95
CA SER A 425 -10.42 17.52 7.32
C SER A 425 -11.00 18.69 8.12
N THR A 426 -12.34 18.82 8.13
CA THR A 426 -13.03 19.94 8.79
C THR A 426 -12.80 19.94 10.30
N GLY A 427 -12.54 21.12 10.87
CA GLY A 427 -12.25 21.28 12.29
C GLY A 427 -10.85 20.81 12.72
N ALA A 428 -10.01 20.33 11.79
CA ALA A 428 -8.63 19.99 12.11
C ALA A 428 -7.85 21.24 12.58
N THR A 429 -7.23 21.10 13.74
CA THR A 429 -6.37 22.09 14.39
C THR A 429 -4.91 21.80 14.09
N ARG A 430 -4.00 22.63 14.60
CA ARG A 430 -2.56 22.38 14.54
C ARG A 430 -2.14 21.13 15.30
N LEU A 431 -1.30 20.29 14.68
CA LEU A 431 -0.52 19.25 15.36
C LEU A 431 0.76 19.87 15.92
N PHE A 432 1.16 19.49 17.13
CA PHE A 432 2.47 19.78 17.72
C PHE A 432 3.27 18.51 17.85
N VAL A 433 4.59 18.61 17.68
CA VAL A 433 5.50 17.48 17.63
C VAL A 433 6.71 17.76 18.50
N HIS A 434 7.15 16.75 19.26
CA HIS A 434 8.41 16.77 20.01
C HIS A 434 9.17 15.45 19.81
N GLY A 435 10.45 15.53 19.48
CA GLY A 435 11.31 14.37 19.28
C GLY A 435 12.65 14.46 19.99
N GLU A 436 13.15 13.30 20.45
CA GLU A 436 14.43 13.15 21.15
C GLU A 436 15.24 12.00 20.54
N PHE A 437 16.48 12.28 20.15
CA PHE A 437 17.44 11.29 19.66
C PHE A 437 18.36 10.76 20.76
N ASP A 438 18.82 9.51 20.61
CA ASP A 438 19.76 8.86 21.54
C ASP A 438 21.24 9.08 21.21
N LYS A 439 21.54 9.59 20.01
CA LYS A 439 22.90 9.86 19.53
C LYS A 439 23.21 11.35 19.46
N LYS A 440 24.49 11.68 19.61
CA LYS A 440 25.00 13.05 19.52
C LYS A 440 24.82 13.57 18.09
N VAL A 441 24.22 14.76 17.97
CA VAL A 441 24.15 15.49 16.71
C VAL A 441 25.51 16.10 16.39
N THR A 442 25.99 15.88 15.18
CA THR A 442 27.24 16.46 14.67
C THR A 442 26.97 17.62 13.72
N ASP A 443 25.89 17.54 12.94
CA ASP A 443 25.48 18.60 12.02
C ASP A 443 23.96 18.66 11.85
N GLY A 444 23.44 19.75 11.30
CA GLY A 444 22.04 19.87 10.97
C GLY A 444 21.63 21.29 10.65
N ALA A 445 20.61 21.39 9.80
CA ALA A 445 20.01 22.64 9.36
C ALA A 445 18.52 22.43 9.10
N ALA A 446 17.74 23.49 9.32
CA ALA A 446 16.33 23.55 8.96
C ALA A 446 16.07 24.80 8.11
N ASN A 447 15.17 24.68 7.15
CA ASN A 447 14.65 25.77 6.35
C ASN A 447 13.14 25.59 6.20
N GLY A 448 12.37 26.43 6.90
CA GLY A 448 10.92 26.27 7.01
C GLY A 448 10.57 24.93 7.68
N VAL A 449 9.90 24.06 6.92
CA VAL A 449 9.41 22.75 7.40
C VAL A 449 10.41 21.61 7.17
N LYS A 450 11.39 21.85 6.29
CA LYS A 450 12.37 20.84 5.87
C LYS A 450 13.64 20.98 6.66
N GLY A 451 14.26 19.86 6.99
CA GLY A 451 15.55 19.89 7.64
C GLY A 451 16.21 18.53 7.72
N HIS A 452 17.38 18.51 8.34
CA HIS A 452 18.04 17.27 8.70
C HIS A 452 18.84 17.44 10.00
N LEU A 453 19.02 16.34 10.70
CA LEU A 453 20.04 16.18 11.73
C LEU A 453 20.96 15.04 11.32
N ARG A 454 22.25 15.23 11.54
CA ARG A 454 23.32 14.26 11.29
C ARG A 454 23.92 13.82 12.61
N PHE A 455 24.26 12.54 12.72
CA PHE A 455 24.63 11.91 13.99
C PHE A 455 25.97 11.21 13.92
N ASP A 456 26.67 11.16 15.05
CA ASP A 456 27.64 10.11 15.32
C ASP A 456 26.89 8.87 15.81
N ALA A 457 26.61 7.95 14.87
CA ALA A 457 25.83 6.74 15.16
C ALA A 457 26.61 5.69 15.96
N GLY A 458 27.92 5.89 16.20
CA GLY A 458 28.76 4.94 16.91
C GLY A 458 28.92 3.58 16.21
N LYS A 459 29.49 2.62 16.94
CA LYS A 459 29.86 1.30 16.39
C LYS A 459 28.68 0.42 15.97
N ASP A 460 27.53 0.62 16.61
CA ASP A 460 26.28 -0.09 16.29
C ASP A 460 25.50 0.58 15.14
N ARG A 461 25.99 1.73 14.65
CA ARG A 461 25.45 2.47 13.49
C ARG A 461 23.95 2.67 13.56
N THR A 462 23.43 2.88 14.77
CA THR A 462 21.99 2.90 15.02
C THR A 462 21.60 4.20 15.70
N VAL A 463 20.62 4.90 15.13
CA VAL A 463 20.02 6.11 15.70
C VAL A 463 18.58 5.80 16.08
N THR A 464 18.22 6.07 17.34
CA THR A 464 16.86 5.89 17.87
C THR A 464 16.21 7.24 18.09
N LEU A 465 15.03 7.42 17.51
CA LEU A 465 14.15 8.56 17.73
C LEU A 465 12.97 8.16 18.62
N ARG A 466 12.73 8.89 19.70
CA ARG A 466 11.46 8.88 20.42
C ARG A 466 10.67 10.13 20.01
N LEU A 467 9.46 9.95 19.52
CA LEU A 467 8.65 11.02 18.91
C LEU A 467 7.24 10.99 19.47
N ALA A 468 6.72 12.12 19.93
CA ALA A 468 5.32 12.26 20.36
C ALA A 468 4.65 13.46 19.70
N THR A 469 3.32 13.39 19.65
CA THR A 469 2.48 14.46 19.11
C THR A 469 1.43 14.91 20.12
N SER A 470 0.82 16.07 19.87
CA SER A 470 -0.29 16.64 20.63
C SER A 470 -1.13 17.57 19.74
N LEU A 471 -2.42 17.74 20.05
CA LEU A 471 -3.25 18.80 19.44
C LEU A 471 -3.39 20.02 20.34
N ILE A 472 -2.82 19.99 21.54
CA ILE A 472 -2.92 21.04 22.54
C ILE A 472 -1.70 21.97 22.47
N SER A 473 -0.50 21.42 22.60
CA SER A 473 0.74 22.22 22.64
C SER A 473 2.00 21.37 22.46
N VAL A 474 3.12 22.04 22.22
CA VAL A 474 4.46 21.42 22.25
C VAL A 474 4.78 20.85 23.64
N ASP A 475 4.36 21.53 24.71
CA ASP A 475 4.62 21.04 26.07
C ASP A 475 3.78 19.81 26.41
N GLN A 476 2.55 19.73 25.89
CA GLN A 476 1.76 18.51 25.98
C GLN A 476 2.36 17.37 25.15
N ALA A 477 2.95 17.65 23.97
CA ALA A 477 3.67 16.62 23.20
C ALA A 477 4.88 16.06 23.98
N LYS A 478 5.66 16.93 24.65
CA LYS A 478 6.73 16.50 25.57
C LYS A 478 6.19 15.64 26.71
N ASP A 479 5.05 16.01 27.27
CA ASP A 479 4.44 15.26 28.36
C ASP A 479 3.91 13.90 27.90
N ASN A 480 3.27 13.82 26.74
CA ASN A 480 2.87 12.55 26.11
C ASN A 480 4.09 11.63 25.92
N LEU A 481 5.21 12.18 25.42
CA LEU A 481 6.46 11.41 25.27
C LEU A 481 6.94 10.86 26.61
N ARG A 482 6.92 11.68 27.66
CA ARG A 482 7.33 11.29 29.02
C ARG A 482 6.43 10.21 29.60
N GLN A 483 5.11 10.33 29.40
CA GLN A 483 4.10 9.39 29.91
C GLN A 483 4.17 8.03 29.20
N GLU A 484 4.37 8.00 27.88
CA GLU A 484 4.27 6.79 27.08
C GLU A 484 5.62 6.12 26.78
N ILE A 485 6.67 6.92 26.57
CA ILE A 485 8.02 6.43 26.22
C ILE A 485 9.08 7.13 27.10
N GLY A 486 9.09 6.77 28.38
CA GLY A 486 10.10 7.23 29.33
C GLY A 486 11.54 6.99 28.87
N LYS A 487 12.49 7.75 29.41
CA LYS A 487 13.91 7.76 28.95
C LYS A 487 14.63 6.41 28.99
N ARG A 488 14.15 5.45 29.80
CA ARG A 488 14.71 4.09 29.94
C ARG A 488 13.92 3.03 29.18
N THR A 489 12.81 3.40 28.55
CA THR A 489 11.98 2.48 27.78
C THR A 489 12.74 2.07 26.52
N SER A 490 12.87 0.78 26.26
CA SER A 490 13.53 0.26 25.06
C SER A 490 12.55 0.07 23.91
N PHE A 491 13.06 0.04 22.68
CA PHE A 491 12.26 -0.24 21.48
C PHE A 491 11.46 -1.53 21.60
N ASP A 492 12.10 -2.60 22.08
CA ASP A 492 11.43 -3.89 22.24
C ASP A 492 10.36 -3.85 23.34
N GLN A 493 10.50 -2.99 24.35
CA GLN A 493 9.45 -2.80 25.34
C GLN A 493 8.22 -2.14 24.71
N VAL A 494 8.40 -1.05 23.95
CA VAL A 494 7.29 -0.38 23.23
C VAL A 494 6.59 -1.37 22.30
N LYS A 495 7.35 -2.11 21.48
CA LYS A 495 6.85 -3.16 20.60
C LYS A 495 6.05 -4.23 21.34
N ARG A 496 6.56 -4.73 22.47
CA ARG A 496 5.88 -5.74 23.28
C ARG A 496 4.59 -5.21 23.90
N ASP A 497 4.59 -3.98 24.38
CA ASP A 497 3.40 -3.41 25.05
C ASP A 497 2.30 -3.09 24.05
N ALA A 498 2.63 -2.56 22.86
CA ALA A 498 1.68 -2.45 21.76
C ALA A 498 1.11 -3.81 21.34
N ARG A 499 1.98 -4.84 21.24
CA ARG A 499 1.53 -6.21 20.93
C ARG A 499 0.56 -6.75 21.97
N LYS A 500 0.83 -6.57 23.27
CA LYS A 500 -0.07 -7.02 24.35
C LYS A 500 -1.46 -6.38 24.26
N GLN A 501 -1.55 -5.12 23.80
CA GLN A 501 -2.83 -4.46 23.60
C GLN A 501 -3.64 -5.14 22.48
N TRP A 502 -2.98 -5.46 21.36
CA TRP A 502 -3.59 -6.22 20.27
C TRP A 502 -3.97 -7.64 20.68
N ASP A 503 -3.06 -8.37 21.33
CA ASP A 503 -3.31 -9.75 21.79
C ASP A 503 -4.54 -9.81 22.72
N ARG A 504 -4.74 -8.81 23.59
CA ARG A 504 -5.93 -8.71 24.47
C ARG A 504 -7.24 -8.56 23.70
N ILE A 505 -7.24 -7.85 22.58
CA ILE A 505 -8.45 -7.63 21.77
C ILE A 505 -8.68 -8.80 20.83
N LEU A 506 -7.65 -9.19 20.08
CA LEU A 506 -7.72 -10.27 19.10
C LEU A 506 -8.01 -11.61 19.78
N GLY A 507 -7.45 -11.86 20.96
CA GLY A 507 -7.70 -13.06 21.76
C GLY A 507 -9.13 -13.18 22.34
N LYS A 508 -10.03 -12.23 22.06
CA LYS A 508 -11.46 -12.37 22.36
C LYS A 508 -12.19 -13.31 21.41
N VAL A 509 -11.59 -13.60 20.25
CA VAL A 509 -12.13 -14.51 19.25
C VAL A 509 -11.10 -15.61 19.02
N GLU A 510 -11.49 -16.85 19.27
CA GLU A 510 -10.70 -18.04 18.96
C GLU A 510 -11.55 -18.94 18.06
N VAL A 511 -10.93 -19.52 17.04
CA VAL A 511 -11.59 -20.41 16.08
C VAL A 511 -10.78 -21.67 15.87
N GLU A 512 -11.44 -22.82 15.94
CA GLU A 512 -10.83 -24.13 15.72
C GLU A 512 -11.03 -24.58 14.27
N GLY A 513 -10.13 -25.44 13.75
CA GLY A 513 -10.24 -26.03 12.41
C GLY A 513 -10.02 -25.06 11.24
N ALA A 514 -9.71 -23.78 11.50
CA ALA A 514 -9.44 -22.79 10.46
C ALA A 514 -8.05 -22.97 9.83
N THR A 515 -7.96 -22.79 8.52
CA THR A 515 -6.66 -22.74 7.83
C THR A 515 -5.90 -21.47 8.19
N ARG A 516 -4.58 -21.47 7.98
CA ARG A 516 -3.74 -20.30 8.19
C ARG A 516 -4.23 -19.05 7.44
N ASP A 517 -4.81 -19.22 6.26
CA ASP A 517 -5.28 -18.12 5.43
C ASP A 517 -6.63 -17.57 5.91
N GLN A 518 -7.49 -18.44 6.44
CA GLN A 518 -8.70 -18.03 7.14
C GLN A 518 -8.36 -17.27 8.42
N LEU A 519 -7.40 -17.75 9.21
CA LEU A 519 -6.91 -17.07 10.41
C LEU A 519 -6.31 -15.69 10.07
N THR A 520 -5.46 -15.63 9.03
CA THR A 520 -4.91 -14.35 8.55
C THR A 520 -6.03 -13.39 8.17
N THR A 521 -7.05 -13.85 7.44
CA THR A 521 -8.19 -13.02 7.03
C THR A 521 -8.95 -12.50 8.25
N LEU A 522 -9.34 -13.41 9.16
CA LEU A 522 -10.09 -13.08 10.36
C LEU A 522 -9.36 -12.04 11.23
N TYR A 523 -8.10 -12.31 11.59
CA TYR A 523 -7.35 -11.42 12.49
C TYR A 523 -6.91 -10.12 11.81
N SER A 524 -6.71 -10.12 10.49
CA SER A 524 -6.50 -8.86 9.74
C SER A 524 -7.77 -8.00 9.74
N SER A 525 -8.95 -8.61 9.55
CA SER A 525 -10.23 -7.90 9.61
C SER A 525 -10.54 -7.39 11.02
N LEU A 526 -10.26 -8.18 12.07
CA LEU A 526 -10.39 -7.73 13.46
C LEU A 526 -9.42 -6.59 13.78
N TYR A 527 -8.17 -6.68 13.32
CA TYR A 527 -7.23 -5.56 13.41
C TYR A 527 -7.81 -4.28 12.81
N ARG A 528 -8.35 -4.35 11.59
CA ARG A 528 -8.95 -3.20 10.90
C ARG A 528 -10.20 -2.66 11.59
N LEU A 529 -11.02 -3.54 12.14
CA LEU A 529 -12.18 -3.16 12.96
C LEU A 529 -11.70 -2.23 14.08
N TYR A 530 -10.72 -2.63 14.88
CA TYR A 530 -10.28 -1.86 16.05
C TYR A 530 -9.28 -0.72 15.78
N LEU A 531 -9.08 -0.28 14.54
CA LEU A 531 -8.33 0.94 14.25
C LEU A 531 -9.16 2.21 14.47
N TYR A 532 -10.46 2.17 14.14
CA TYR A 532 -11.35 3.33 14.15
C TYR A 532 -12.55 3.12 15.08
N PRO A 533 -13.15 4.16 15.67
CA PRO A 533 -12.70 5.56 15.64
C PRO A 533 -11.38 5.76 16.41
N ASN A 534 -10.67 6.83 16.09
CA ASN A 534 -9.42 7.19 16.78
C ASN A 534 -9.71 8.01 18.04
N ALA A 535 -8.91 7.83 19.08
CA ALA A 535 -8.86 8.76 20.20
C ALA A 535 -8.49 10.16 19.69
N GLY A 536 -9.16 11.18 20.22
CA GLY A 536 -8.82 12.60 19.98
C GLY A 536 -8.52 13.35 21.27
N HIS A 537 -8.13 12.63 22.33
CA HIS A 537 -7.95 13.17 23.67
C HIS A 537 -6.62 12.75 24.27
N GLU A 538 -6.10 13.59 25.14
CA GLU A 538 -4.77 13.47 25.75
C GLU A 538 -4.90 13.52 27.28
N LYS A 539 -3.90 13.00 27.99
CA LYS A 539 -3.89 13.04 29.47
C LYS A 539 -3.11 14.25 29.95
N VAL A 540 -3.82 15.30 30.36
CA VAL A 540 -3.28 16.58 30.82
C VAL A 540 -3.41 16.66 32.34
N ASP A 541 -2.28 16.71 33.06
CA ASP A 541 -2.25 16.78 34.53
C ASP A 541 -3.13 15.73 35.22
N GLY A 542 -3.13 14.50 34.69
CA GLY A 542 -3.92 13.39 35.22
C GLY A 542 -5.38 13.33 34.77
N THR A 543 -5.88 14.36 34.09
CA THR A 543 -7.26 14.43 33.57
C THR A 543 -7.27 14.29 32.05
N TYR A 544 -8.25 13.59 31.50
CA TYR A 544 -8.40 13.53 30.05
C TYR A 544 -8.98 14.85 29.54
N ARG A 545 -8.32 15.45 28.55
CA ARG A 545 -8.74 16.67 27.87
C ARG A 545 -8.48 16.57 26.39
N TYR A 546 -9.11 17.43 25.61
CA TYR A 546 -8.88 17.50 24.17
C TYR A 546 -9.03 18.92 23.63
N ALA A 547 -8.31 19.21 22.56
CA ALA A 547 -8.56 20.37 21.71
C ALA A 547 -9.82 20.09 20.87
N SER A 548 -10.94 20.73 21.19
CA SER A 548 -12.23 20.43 20.57
C SER A 548 -12.27 20.90 19.11
N PRO A 549 -12.43 19.99 18.13
CA PRO A 549 -12.61 20.36 16.72
C PRO A 549 -14.06 20.78 16.41
N PHE A 550 -14.96 20.68 17.41
CA PHE A 550 -16.39 20.97 17.28
C PHE A 550 -16.76 22.33 17.87
N SER A 551 -15.98 22.81 18.84
CA SER A 551 -16.16 24.14 19.44
C SER A 551 -15.57 25.22 18.55
N LYS A 552 -16.13 26.44 18.63
CA LYS A 552 -15.46 27.63 18.08
C LYS A 552 -14.09 27.80 18.73
N ALA A 553 -13.06 28.07 17.91
CA ALA A 553 -11.74 28.42 18.39
C ALA A 553 -11.79 29.66 19.31
N VAL A 554 -10.97 29.64 20.37
CA VAL A 554 -10.88 30.71 21.38
C VAL A 554 -9.71 31.67 21.11
N GLY A 555 -8.83 31.32 20.17
CA GLY A 555 -7.71 32.13 19.73
C GLY A 555 -7.14 31.63 18.41
N ALA A 556 -6.02 32.23 17.98
CA ALA A 556 -5.24 31.74 16.85
C ALA A 556 -4.21 30.71 17.31
N ASP A 557 -3.89 29.74 16.47
CA ASP A 557 -2.77 28.83 16.73
C ASP A 557 -1.44 29.61 16.73
N THR A 558 -0.59 29.31 17.72
CA THR A 558 0.80 29.76 17.78
C THR A 558 1.72 28.60 17.43
N PRO A 559 3.02 28.81 17.17
CA PRO A 559 3.96 27.71 16.93
C PRO A 559 4.04 26.69 18.07
N THR A 560 3.56 27.02 19.27
CA THR A 560 3.68 26.16 20.45
C THR A 560 2.36 25.75 21.11
N HIS A 561 1.23 26.39 20.77
CA HIS A 561 -0.07 26.17 21.42
C HIS A 561 -1.23 26.31 20.43
N THR A 562 -2.26 25.49 20.59
CA THR A 562 -3.48 25.60 19.77
C THR A 562 -4.36 26.78 20.19
N GLY A 563 -5.08 27.35 19.22
CA GLY A 563 -6.18 28.28 19.42
C GLY A 563 -7.53 27.62 19.70
N ALA A 564 -7.61 26.28 19.68
CA ALA A 564 -8.84 25.55 19.94
C ALA A 564 -9.27 25.61 21.42
N LYS A 565 -10.58 25.46 21.67
CA LYS A 565 -11.09 25.34 23.03
C LYS A 565 -10.67 23.99 23.61
N ILE A 566 -10.00 24.00 24.77
CA ILE A 566 -9.69 22.77 25.50
C ILE A 566 -10.88 22.38 26.37
N VAL A 567 -11.29 21.12 26.28
CA VAL A 567 -12.47 20.57 26.96
C VAL A 567 -12.08 19.32 27.76
N ASP A 568 -12.67 19.15 28.94
CA ASP A 568 -12.49 17.96 29.77
C ASP A 568 -13.27 16.77 29.21
N GLY A 569 -12.65 15.59 29.22
CA GLY A 569 -13.26 14.33 28.82
C GLY A 569 -12.49 13.63 27.70
N LYS A 570 -13.14 12.59 27.16
CA LYS A 570 -12.62 11.80 26.05
C LYS A 570 -13.48 12.04 24.82
N VAL A 571 -12.82 12.32 23.71
CA VAL A 571 -13.46 12.42 22.40
C VAL A 571 -12.88 11.36 21.47
N TYR A 572 -13.71 10.94 20.51
CA TYR A 572 -13.35 10.02 19.44
C TYR A 572 -13.76 10.62 18.09
N VAL A 573 -12.94 10.41 17.08
CA VAL A 573 -13.09 10.99 15.73
C VAL A 573 -12.78 9.94 14.65
N ASN A 574 -12.82 10.31 13.38
CA ASN A 574 -12.52 9.41 12.25
C ASN A 574 -13.51 8.24 12.14
N ASN A 575 -14.81 8.56 12.07
CA ASN A 575 -15.87 7.58 11.87
C ASN A 575 -16.97 8.08 10.95
N GLY A 576 -17.33 7.24 9.97
CA GLY A 576 -18.53 7.36 9.17
C GLY A 576 -19.62 6.43 9.67
N PHE A 577 -20.66 6.98 10.31
CA PHE A 577 -21.80 6.16 10.75
C PHE A 577 -22.57 5.56 9.59
N TRP A 578 -22.58 6.20 8.40
CA TRP A 578 -23.20 5.62 7.22
C TRP A 578 -22.61 4.25 6.86
N ASP A 579 -21.31 4.03 7.13
CA ASP A 579 -20.63 2.76 6.93
C ASP A 579 -20.75 1.83 8.14
N THR A 580 -20.34 2.35 9.28
CA THR A 580 -20.05 1.54 10.46
C THR A 580 -21.29 1.04 11.21
N TYR A 581 -22.46 1.65 11.00
CA TYR A 581 -23.69 1.20 11.68
C TYR A 581 -24.09 -0.23 11.30
N ARG A 582 -23.72 -0.67 10.09
CA ARG A 582 -24.17 -1.95 9.50
C ARG A 582 -23.65 -3.16 10.26
N THR A 583 -22.35 -3.16 10.58
CA THR A 583 -21.68 -4.32 11.21
C THR A 583 -20.61 -3.94 12.23
N THR A 584 -19.93 -2.80 12.08
CA THR A 584 -18.87 -2.36 12.99
C THR A 584 -19.37 -2.06 14.41
N TRP A 585 -20.38 -1.19 14.56
CA TRP A 585 -20.96 -0.88 15.88
C TRP A 585 -21.67 -2.07 16.55
N PRO A 586 -22.42 -2.91 15.81
CA PRO A 586 -22.87 -4.19 16.34
C PRO A 586 -21.72 -5.08 16.85
N ALA A 587 -20.62 -5.18 16.11
CA ALA A 587 -19.45 -5.97 16.52
C ALA A 587 -18.79 -5.40 17.79
N TYR A 588 -18.65 -4.07 17.92
CA TYR A 588 -18.16 -3.46 19.16
C TYR A 588 -19.07 -3.77 20.35
N SER A 589 -20.38 -3.65 20.16
CA SER A 589 -21.37 -3.89 21.21
C SER A 589 -21.36 -5.35 21.67
N PHE A 590 -21.02 -6.28 20.78
CA PHE A 590 -20.92 -7.70 21.08
C PHE A 590 -19.58 -8.10 21.71
N LEU A 591 -18.46 -7.75 21.06
CA LEU A 591 -17.12 -8.21 21.43
C LEU A 591 -16.48 -7.37 22.56
N THR A 592 -16.81 -6.09 22.60
CA THR A 592 -16.18 -5.08 23.48
C THR A 592 -17.18 -4.04 24.01
N PRO A 593 -18.29 -4.46 24.67
CA PRO A 593 -19.41 -3.57 25.03
C PRO A 593 -19.00 -2.36 25.88
N ALA A 594 -18.10 -2.54 26.86
CA ALA A 594 -17.63 -1.44 27.70
C ALA A 594 -16.85 -0.38 26.88
N LYS A 595 -16.02 -0.82 25.93
CA LYS A 595 -15.34 0.09 25.01
C LYS A 595 -16.34 0.75 24.06
N ALA A 596 -17.33 0.00 23.55
CA ALA A 596 -18.38 0.57 22.72
C ALA A 596 -19.11 1.74 23.42
N GLY A 597 -19.45 1.58 24.71
CA GLY A 597 -20.02 2.66 25.52
C GLY A 597 -19.12 3.88 25.60
N GLU A 598 -17.83 3.69 25.90
CA GLU A 598 -16.84 4.79 25.93
C GLU A 598 -16.70 5.50 24.57
N LEU A 599 -16.73 4.76 23.47
CA LEU A 599 -16.67 5.34 22.12
C LEU A 599 -17.92 6.19 21.84
N VAL A 600 -19.11 5.68 22.16
CA VAL A 600 -20.39 6.41 21.99
C VAL A 600 -20.40 7.69 22.84
N ASP A 601 -19.93 7.64 24.09
CA ASP A 601 -19.83 8.83 24.94
C ASP A 601 -18.97 9.93 24.30
N GLY A 602 -17.90 9.56 23.58
CA GLY A 602 -17.10 10.50 22.80
C GLY A 602 -17.88 11.15 21.65
N PHE A 603 -18.78 10.45 20.99
CA PHE A 603 -19.68 11.03 19.98
C PHE A 603 -20.80 11.89 20.59
N VAL A 604 -21.19 11.62 21.84
CA VAL A 604 -22.08 12.51 22.61
C VAL A 604 -21.36 13.83 22.93
N GLN A 605 -20.04 13.82 23.14
CA GLN A 605 -19.27 15.08 23.30
C GLN A 605 -19.32 15.97 22.06
N HIS A 606 -19.44 15.39 20.85
CA HIS A 606 -19.61 16.20 19.62
C HIS A 606 -20.85 17.10 19.73
N TYR A 607 -21.97 16.56 20.24
CA TYR A 607 -23.20 17.32 20.46
C TYR A 607 -23.03 18.38 21.55
N LYS A 608 -22.37 18.03 22.66
CA LYS A 608 -22.13 18.97 23.77
C LYS A 608 -21.27 20.16 23.35
N ASP A 609 -20.28 19.94 22.48
CA ASP A 609 -19.36 20.97 22.03
C ASP A 609 -19.90 21.78 20.85
N GLY A 610 -20.53 21.10 19.87
CA GLY A 610 -20.89 21.67 18.57
C GLY A 610 -22.39 21.74 18.27
N GLY A 611 -23.27 21.20 19.12
CA GLY A 611 -24.72 21.21 18.96
C GLY A 611 -25.31 20.08 18.11
N TRP A 612 -24.47 19.20 17.55
CA TRP A 612 -24.85 18.02 16.76
C TRP A 612 -23.80 16.92 16.87
N THR A 613 -24.24 15.66 16.77
CA THR A 613 -23.33 14.52 16.62
C THR A 613 -23.00 14.30 15.14
N SER A 614 -21.70 14.19 14.82
CA SER A 614 -21.22 13.97 13.46
C SER A 614 -21.74 12.67 12.86
N ARG A 615 -22.31 12.72 11.63
CA ARG A 615 -22.59 11.51 10.84
C ARG A 615 -21.33 10.93 10.20
N TRP A 616 -20.44 11.81 9.78
CA TRP A 616 -19.08 11.54 9.34
C TRP A 616 -18.17 12.52 10.06
N SER A 617 -17.14 12.03 10.73
CA SER A 617 -16.18 12.86 11.50
C SER A 617 -14.76 12.61 10.99
N SER A 618 -14.04 13.68 10.62
CA SER A 618 -12.60 13.65 10.33
C SER A 618 -11.98 15.06 10.39
N PRO A 619 -11.51 15.54 11.55
CA PRO A 619 -11.96 15.12 12.87
C PRO A 619 -13.38 15.61 13.18
N ALA A 620 -13.87 16.69 12.56
CA ALA A 620 -15.25 17.16 12.67
C ALA A 620 -16.09 16.88 11.41
N THR A 621 -17.36 17.29 11.42
CA THR A 621 -18.25 17.16 10.26
C THR A 621 -17.95 18.26 9.24
N PRO A 622 -17.89 17.94 7.93
CA PRO A 622 -17.98 18.95 6.88
C PRO A 622 -19.30 19.74 7.03
N THR A 623 -19.23 21.06 7.03
CA THR A 623 -20.41 21.95 7.10
C THR A 623 -21.19 21.97 5.81
#